data_AF-A0A5K3F499-F1
#
_entry.id   AF-A0A5K3F499-F1
#
_cell.length_a   1.000
_cell.length_b   1.000
_cell.length_c   1.000
_cell.angle_alpha   90.00
_cell.angle_beta   90.00
_cell.angle_gamma   90.00
#
_symmetry.space_group_name_H-M   'P 1'
#
loop_
_entity.id
_entity.type
_entity.pdbx_description
1 polymer ?
#
loop_
_entity_poly.entity_id
_entity_poly.type
_entity_poly.pdbx_seq_one_letter_code
_entity_poly.pdbx_strand_id
1 'polypeptide(L)'
;MMRMFTSFYLFGCRRSTNAWKLLVNNFSSKAALVEPTAAGYRAAIKQEIPLEDLPLRVNFRGKPYKPSSLEESIEYLNSPEYQKLYQGKPVWFYHRRNYKGHFPPKYPRKSCTVARKLITSNPCPICRDEYLVIDHRNLALIKQFLHPLSADILEPKVTGLCAVQHKALLLAIEKARDLGTVQMRLPFRLFDYSEYYGDILSEEELAKLASHVVAGTGSGGQLEPVDNIYREAARSLATLPAAISSLLHQSALIPHAEAVTAEPPSAEIERPKLPNRYQMEEAYRKLLLKRRRAKSLILN
;
A
#
# COMPACT_ATOMS: atom_id res chain seq x y z
N MET A 1 89.62 3.36 -24.00
CA MET A 1 90.21 2.05 -24.35
C MET A 1 89.69 1.01 -23.35
N MET A 2 88.78 0.15 -23.82
CA MET A 2 88.92 -1.34 -23.89
C MET A 2 89.00 -2.01 -22.50
N ARG A 3 87.89 -2.53 -21.97
CA ARG A 3 87.24 -3.85 -22.20
C ARG A 3 88.05 -5.04 -21.68
N MET A 4 87.42 -5.81 -20.79
CA MET A 4 87.19 -7.29 -20.76
C MET A 4 86.51 -7.60 -19.39
N PHE A 5 85.21 -7.98 -19.30
CA PHE A 5 84.65 -9.34 -19.43
C PHE A 5 85.45 -10.36 -18.58
N THR A 6 84.94 -11.16 -17.63
CA THR A 6 83.67 -11.89 -17.42
C THR A 6 83.72 -12.51 -16.01
N SER A 7 82.61 -12.61 -15.28
CA SER A 7 82.15 -13.93 -14.78
C SER A 7 80.71 -13.87 -14.29
N PHE A 8 79.94 -14.81 -14.80
CA PHE A 8 78.53 -15.06 -14.57
C PHE A 8 78.31 -15.73 -13.21
N TYR A 9 77.34 -15.23 -12.44
CA TYR A 9 76.55 -16.08 -11.56
C TYR A 9 75.08 -15.95 -11.94
N LEU A 10 74.58 -17.00 -12.57
CA LEU A 10 73.17 -17.27 -12.83
C LEU A 10 72.49 -17.54 -11.47
N PHE A 11 71.60 -16.65 -11.04
CA PHE A 11 70.51 -17.05 -10.15
C PHE A 11 69.18 -16.82 -10.86
N GLY A 12 68.57 -17.94 -11.22
CA GLY A 12 67.36 -18.04 -12.00
C GLY A 12 66.15 -17.45 -11.30
N CYS A 13 65.28 -16.94 -12.16
CA CYS A 13 63.90 -16.54 -11.94
C CYS A 13 63.10 -17.55 -11.11
N ARG A 14 62.51 -17.09 -10.00
CA ARG A 14 61.11 -17.42 -9.64
C ARG A 14 60.45 -16.16 -9.10
N ARG A 15 59.88 -15.37 -10.02
CA ARG A 15 58.78 -14.45 -9.73
C ARG A 15 57.70 -15.25 -8.98
N SER A 16 57.55 -14.98 -7.69
CA SER A 16 56.47 -15.53 -6.88
C SER A 16 55.14 -14.95 -7.38
N THR A 17 54.49 -15.66 -8.29
CA THR A 17 53.13 -15.43 -8.80
C THR A 17 52.07 -15.92 -7.81
N ASN A 18 52.30 -15.73 -6.50
CA ASN A 18 51.35 -16.16 -5.45
C ASN A 18 50.85 -15.03 -4.54
N ALA A 19 51.25 -13.77 -4.79
CA ALA A 19 50.68 -12.62 -4.06
C ALA A 19 49.29 -12.20 -4.59
N TRP A 20 48.90 -12.62 -5.79
CA TRP A 20 47.58 -12.31 -6.38
C TRP A 20 46.51 -13.39 -6.10
N LYS A 21 46.89 -14.55 -5.55
CA LYS A 21 45.93 -15.60 -5.15
C LYS A 21 45.48 -15.51 -3.69
N LEU A 22 46.11 -14.66 -2.88
CA LEU A 22 45.70 -14.39 -1.49
C LEU A 22 44.82 -13.14 -1.33
N LEU A 23 44.68 -12.33 -2.39
CA LEU A 23 43.76 -11.18 -2.42
C LEU A 23 42.41 -11.49 -3.09
N VAL A 24 42.24 -12.69 -3.68
CA VAL A 24 41.02 -13.09 -4.39
C VAL A 24 40.13 -14.03 -3.56
N ASN A 25 40.61 -14.55 -2.42
CA ASN A 25 39.86 -15.52 -1.61
C ASN A 25 39.24 -14.98 -0.31
N ASN A 26 39.18 -13.66 -0.12
CA ASN A 26 38.42 -13.05 1.00
C ASN A 26 37.11 -12.38 0.56
N PHE A 27 36.68 -12.64 -0.67
CA PHE A 27 35.34 -12.31 -1.18
C PHE A 27 34.50 -13.58 -1.32
N SER A 28 34.33 -14.34 -0.24
CA SER A 28 33.29 -15.36 -0.21
C SER A 28 32.81 -15.60 1.21
N SER A 29 31.49 -15.53 1.37
CA SER A 29 30.70 -15.74 2.59
C SER A 29 30.67 -14.62 3.65
N LYS A 30 30.57 -13.36 3.25
CA LYS A 30 29.48 -12.58 3.89
C LYS A 30 28.21 -13.12 3.25
N ALA A 31 27.52 -14.03 3.94
CA ALA A 31 26.12 -14.31 3.63
C ALA A 31 25.47 -12.95 3.38
N ALA A 32 25.09 -12.69 2.14
CA ALA A 32 24.51 -11.42 1.76
C ALA A 32 23.25 -11.30 2.61
N LEU A 33 23.29 -10.44 3.65
CA LEU A 33 22.09 -10.00 4.33
C LEU A 33 21.29 -9.24 3.26
N VAL A 34 20.49 -9.97 2.50
CA VAL A 34 19.55 -9.38 1.58
C VAL A 34 18.54 -8.66 2.46
N GLU A 35 18.49 -7.34 2.36
CA GLU A 35 17.61 -6.54 3.21
C GLU A 35 16.14 -6.92 2.92
N PRO A 36 15.23 -7.11 3.90
CA PRO A 36 13.77 -7.15 3.68
C PRO A 36 13.21 -5.78 3.28
N THR A 37 13.71 -5.26 2.17
CA THR A 37 13.12 -4.19 1.38
C THR A 37 12.53 -4.87 0.13
N ALA A 38 11.51 -4.32 -0.52
CA ALA A 38 10.95 -4.93 -1.74
C ALA A 38 12.02 -5.23 -2.81
N ALA A 39 13.04 -4.38 -2.94
CA ALA A 39 14.21 -4.62 -3.78
C ALA A 39 15.06 -5.83 -3.34
N GLY A 40 15.22 -6.02 -2.03
CA GLY A 40 15.91 -7.20 -1.50
C GLY A 40 15.07 -8.47 -1.60
N TYR A 41 13.76 -8.41 -1.36
CA TYR A 41 12.86 -9.55 -1.66
C TYR A 41 12.90 -9.92 -3.15
N ARG A 42 12.89 -8.93 -4.06
CA ARG A 42 13.07 -9.17 -5.50
C ARG A 42 14.43 -9.79 -5.83
N ALA A 43 15.50 -9.30 -5.21
CA ALA A 43 16.83 -9.88 -5.38
C ALA A 43 16.91 -11.33 -4.84
N ALA A 44 16.30 -11.61 -3.70
CA ALA A 44 16.22 -12.94 -3.09
C ALA A 44 15.41 -13.91 -3.95
N ILE A 45 14.23 -13.49 -4.43
CA ILE A 45 13.39 -14.30 -5.32
C ILE A 45 14.14 -14.60 -6.62
N LYS A 46 14.82 -13.61 -7.20
CA LYS A 46 15.65 -13.79 -8.41
C LYS A 46 16.82 -14.75 -8.18
N GLN A 47 17.30 -14.86 -6.95
CA GLN A 47 18.38 -15.75 -6.53
C GLN A 47 17.87 -17.06 -5.89
N GLU A 48 16.56 -17.31 -5.89
CA GLU A 48 15.90 -18.46 -5.26
C GLU A 48 16.23 -18.66 -3.77
N ILE A 49 16.59 -17.59 -3.07
CA ILE A 49 16.88 -17.64 -1.63
C ILE A 49 15.54 -17.74 -0.86
N PRO A 50 15.39 -18.71 0.07
CA PRO A 50 14.17 -18.84 0.86
C PRO A 50 13.93 -17.59 1.72
N LEU A 51 12.68 -17.12 1.76
CA LEU A 51 12.31 -15.87 2.43
C LEU A 51 12.50 -15.93 3.95
N GLU A 52 12.53 -17.12 4.55
CA GLU A 52 12.77 -17.33 5.99
C GLU A 52 14.17 -16.88 6.43
N ASP A 53 15.14 -16.88 5.51
CA ASP A 53 16.53 -16.53 5.80
C ASP A 53 16.78 -15.01 5.74
N LEU A 54 15.78 -14.22 5.36
CA LEU A 54 15.91 -12.76 5.29
C LEU A 54 15.90 -12.14 6.69
N PRO A 55 16.84 -11.22 7.00
CA PRO A 55 16.99 -10.61 8.32
C PRO A 55 15.73 -9.83 8.70
N LEU A 56 14.97 -10.32 9.69
CA LEU A 56 13.67 -9.80 10.14
C LEU A 56 13.61 -8.29 10.48
N ARG A 57 14.75 -7.62 10.74
CA ARG A 57 14.77 -6.22 11.15
C ARG A 57 15.81 -5.42 10.37
N VAL A 58 15.32 -4.47 9.58
CA VAL A 58 16.16 -3.53 8.82
C VAL A 58 16.01 -2.14 9.35
N ASN A 59 17.15 -1.49 9.57
CA ASN A 59 17.19 -0.06 9.81
C ASN A 59 17.15 0.66 8.46
N PHE A 60 16.05 1.34 8.18
CA PHE A 60 15.90 2.14 6.96
C PHE A 60 16.58 3.51 7.03
N ARG A 61 17.07 3.90 8.21
CA ARG A 61 17.68 5.21 8.42
C ARG A 61 18.96 5.35 7.57
N GLY A 62 19.03 6.42 6.78
CA GLY A 62 20.18 6.74 5.92
C GLY A 62 20.13 6.09 4.54
N LYS A 63 19.18 5.18 4.29
CA LYS A 63 19.05 4.56 2.96
C LYS A 63 18.70 5.60 1.89
N PRO A 64 19.30 5.50 0.69
CA PRO A 64 18.83 6.29 -0.44
C PRO A 64 17.36 5.93 -0.70
N TYR A 65 16.57 6.93 -1.06
CA TYR A 65 15.17 6.78 -1.46
C TYR A 65 15.04 7.29 -2.87
N LYS A 66 14.82 6.36 -3.81
CA LYS A 66 14.57 6.68 -5.21
C LYS A 66 13.27 5.98 -5.63
N PRO A 67 12.12 6.70 -5.68
CA PRO A 67 10.89 6.09 -6.15
C PRO A 67 11.04 5.63 -7.61
N SER A 68 10.40 4.50 -7.93
CA SER A 68 10.38 3.94 -9.28
C SER A 68 9.58 4.80 -10.26
N SER A 69 9.58 4.44 -11.54
CA SER A 69 8.64 5.03 -12.48
C SER A 69 7.20 4.52 -12.21
N LEU A 70 6.22 5.22 -12.80
CA LEU A 70 4.81 4.81 -12.70
C LEU A 70 4.56 3.46 -13.39
N GLU A 71 5.14 3.26 -14.58
CA GLU A 71 4.98 2.02 -15.35
C GLU A 71 5.53 0.82 -14.57
N GLU A 72 6.73 0.96 -14.00
CA GLU A 72 7.34 -0.03 -13.12
C GLU A 72 6.49 -0.30 -11.86
N SER A 73 5.80 0.73 -11.34
CA SER A 73 4.91 0.59 -10.18
C SER A 73 3.68 -0.26 -10.51
N ILE A 74 3.08 -0.04 -11.68
CA ILE A 74 1.92 -0.81 -12.15
C ILE A 74 2.34 -2.26 -12.42
N GLU A 75 3.47 -2.46 -13.11
CA GLU A 75 4.03 -3.79 -13.35
C GLU A 75 4.32 -4.52 -12.03
N TYR A 76 4.87 -3.82 -11.03
CA TYR A 76 5.13 -4.39 -9.72
C TYR A 76 3.86 -4.88 -9.03
N LEU A 77 2.75 -4.12 -9.06
CA LEU A 77 1.51 -4.55 -8.43
C LEU A 77 0.92 -5.82 -9.07
N ASN A 78 1.16 -6.02 -10.36
CA ASN A 78 0.75 -7.23 -11.09
C ASN A 78 1.75 -8.39 -10.92
N SER A 79 2.93 -8.14 -10.34
CA SER A 79 3.99 -9.14 -10.21
C SER A 79 3.68 -10.20 -9.14
N PRO A 80 4.19 -11.44 -9.30
CA PRO A 80 4.08 -12.47 -8.28
C PRO A 80 4.86 -12.10 -6.99
N GLU A 81 5.85 -11.20 -7.07
CA GLU A 81 6.59 -10.74 -5.89
C GLU A 81 5.70 -9.94 -4.94
N TYR A 82 4.88 -9.04 -5.50
CA TYR A 82 3.93 -8.25 -4.72
C TYR A 82 2.93 -9.15 -4.01
N GLN A 83 2.37 -10.13 -4.73
CA GLN A 83 1.41 -11.06 -4.16
C GLN A 83 2.00 -11.90 -3.03
N LYS A 84 3.24 -12.38 -3.17
CA LYS A 84 3.95 -13.11 -2.10
C LYS A 84 4.23 -12.23 -0.88
N LEU A 85 4.61 -10.98 -1.10
CA LEU A 85 4.99 -10.06 -0.02
C LEU A 85 3.79 -9.58 0.81
N TYR A 86 2.69 -9.22 0.14
CA TYR A 86 1.51 -8.66 0.79
C TYR A 86 0.38 -9.67 1.04
N GLN A 87 0.42 -10.86 0.42
CA GLN A 87 -0.51 -11.97 0.66
C GLN A 87 -1.99 -11.58 0.47
N GLY A 88 -2.27 -10.80 -0.57
CA GLY A 88 -3.64 -10.30 -0.85
C GLY A 88 -4.17 -9.26 0.16
N LYS A 89 -3.35 -8.79 1.11
CA LYS A 89 -3.73 -7.74 2.07
C LYS A 89 -3.29 -6.36 1.57
N PRO A 90 -3.94 -5.27 2.01
CA PRO A 90 -3.54 -3.93 1.61
C PRO A 90 -2.13 -3.60 2.14
N VAL A 91 -1.40 -2.75 1.40
CA VAL A 91 0.01 -2.42 1.67
C VAL A 91 0.28 -2.00 3.12
N TRP A 92 -0.66 -1.26 3.72
CA TRP A 92 -0.51 -0.71 5.07
C TRP A 92 -0.81 -1.72 6.20
N PHE A 93 -1.32 -2.92 5.89
CA PHE A 93 -1.77 -3.89 6.91
C PHE A 93 -0.66 -4.35 7.86
N TYR A 94 0.52 -4.67 7.32
CA TYR A 94 1.66 -5.17 8.10
C TYR A 94 2.51 -4.05 8.73
N HIS A 95 2.15 -2.79 8.51
CA HIS A 95 2.91 -1.67 9.04
C HIS A 95 2.36 -1.23 10.40
N ARG A 96 3.24 -1.24 11.41
CA ARG A 96 2.94 -0.71 12.74
C ARG A 96 3.86 0.46 13.07
N ARG A 97 3.26 1.60 13.44
CA ARG A 97 4.00 2.79 13.87
C ARG A 97 4.38 2.69 15.35
N ASN A 98 5.61 3.09 15.66
CA ASN A 98 6.08 3.21 17.04
C ASN A 98 5.75 4.61 17.58
N TYR A 99 5.04 4.68 18.70
CA TYR A 99 4.75 5.90 19.45
C TYR A 99 4.64 5.58 20.95
N LYS A 100 4.70 6.61 21.80
CA LYS A 100 4.61 6.44 23.25
C LYS A 100 3.14 6.31 23.69
N GLY A 101 2.85 5.34 24.55
CA GLY A 101 1.51 5.13 25.12
C GLY A 101 0.58 4.31 24.24
N HIS A 102 -0.69 4.23 24.65
CA HIS A 102 -1.72 3.45 23.96
C HIS A 102 -2.31 4.17 22.75
N PHE A 103 -2.39 5.50 22.80
CA PHE A 103 -3.01 6.30 21.75
C PHE A 103 -1.96 6.89 20.79
N PRO A 104 -2.19 6.80 19.47
CA PRO A 104 -1.31 7.43 18.51
C PRO A 104 -1.35 8.96 18.64
N PRO A 105 -0.27 9.66 18.25
CA PRO A 105 -0.30 11.12 18.14
C PRO A 105 -1.40 11.57 17.17
N LYS A 106 -2.04 12.71 17.49
CA LYS A 106 -3.14 13.27 16.67
C LYS A 106 -2.76 13.43 15.20
N TYR A 107 -1.53 13.84 14.93
CA TYR A 107 -1.02 14.07 13.58
C TYR A 107 0.08 13.06 13.19
N PRO A 108 0.13 12.63 11.92
CA PRO A 108 1.23 11.83 11.41
C PRO A 108 2.53 12.64 11.40
N ARG A 109 3.67 11.94 11.30
CA ARG A 109 4.97 12.61 11.05
C ARG A 109 4.90 13.38 9.73
N LYS A 110 5.65 14.48 9.62
CA LYS A 110 5.68 15.33 8.42
C LYS A 110 6.12 14.55 7.17
N SER A 111 7.32 13.98 7.20
CA SER A 111 7.85 13.16 6.10
C SER A 111 8.67 11.97 6.62
N CYS A 112 8.87 10.96 5.77
CA CYS A 112 9.82 9.87 6.01
C CYS A 112 11.18 10.14 5.35
N THR A 113 11.16 10.98 4.31
CA THR A 113 12.26 11.24 3.38
C THR A 113 12.64 12.72 3.45
N VAL A 114 13.94 13.00 3.41
CA VAL A 114 14.53 14.33 3.19
C VAL A 114 15.77 14.14 2.33
N ALA A 115 15.99 15.03 1.36
CA ALA A 115 17.15 14.99 0.46
C ALA A 115 17.40 13.61 -0.17
N ARG A 116 16.33 12.95 -0.65
CA ARG A 116 16.36 11.60 -1.25
C ARG A 116 16.95 10.52 -0.34
N LYS A 117 16.85 10.68 0.98
CA LYS A 117 17.23 9.67 1.96
C LYS A 117 16.13 9.47 2.98
N LEU A 118 16.00 8.24 3.48
CA LEU A 118 15.09 7.91 4.57
C LEU A 118 15.69 8.38 5.90
N ILE A 119 15.03 9.33 6.57
CA ILE A 119 15.48 9.78 7.90
C ILE A 119 15.09 8.77 8.96
N THR A 120 13.96 8.09 8.76
CA THR A 120 13.32 7.26 9.78
C THR A 120 13.73 5.81 9.65
N SER A 121 13.97 5.14 10.78
CA SER A 121 14.24 3.70 10.82
C SER A 121 13.03 2.85 10.47
N ASN A 122 11.81 3.33 10.73
CA ASN A 122 10.54 2.67 10.37
C ASN A 122 9.73 3.60 9.45
N PRO A 123 9.98 3.59 8.13
CA PRO A 123 9.32 4.47 7.15
C PRO A 123 7.86 4.07 6.91
N CYS A 124 7.10 4.93 6.26
CA CYS A 124 5.68 4.67 5.98
C CYS A 124 5.55 3.48 5.01
N PRO A 125 4.40 2.79 4.92
CA PRO A 125 4.24 1.64 4.02
C PRO A 125 4.70 1.94 2.58
N ILE A 126 4.30 3.10 2.04
CA ILE A 126 4.66 3.59 0.72
C ILE A 126 6.14 4.04 0.63
N CYS A 127 6.68 4.57 1.73
CA CYS A 127 8.05 5.08 1.76
C CYS A 127 9.09 3.96 1.98
N ARG A 128 8.64 2.80 2.47
CA ARG A 128 9.46 1.61 2.71
C ARG A 128 9.79 0.90 1.41
N ASP A 129 8.84 0.96 0.48
CA ASP A 129 8.86 0.26 -0.79
C ASP A 129 8.92 1.27 -1.93
N GLU A 130 10.04 1.28 -2.66
CA GLU A 130 10.30 2.26 -3.71
C GLU A 130 9.40 2.08 -4.94
N TYR A 131 8.85 0.89 -5.13
CA TYR A 131 8.00 0.55 -6.26
C TYR A 131 6.53 0.97 -6.08
N LEU A 132 6.17 1.47 -4.89
CA LEU A 132 4.82 1.95 -4.62
C LEU A 132 4.76 3.46 -4.87
N VAL A 133 4.32 3.82 -6.07
CA VAL A 133 4.17 5.22 -6.50
C VAL A 133 2.69 5.59 -6.49
N ILE A 134 2.36 6.64 -5.73
CA ILE A 134 1.00 7.15 -5.64
C ILE A 134 0.72 8.00 -6.88
N ASP A 135 -0.19 7.53 -7.72
CA ASP A 135 -0.63 8.23 -8.92
C ASP A 135 -2.08 7.90 -9.26
N HIS A 136 -2.81 8.89 -9.78
CA HIS A 136 -4.21 8.75 -10.21
C HIS A 136 -4.47 7.63 -11.24
N ARG A 137 -3.44 7.25 -12.02
CA ARG A 137 -3.51 6.15 -12.99
C ARG A 137 -3.38 4.77 -12.33
N ASN A 138 -2.76 4.71 -11.15
CA ASN A 138 -2.54 3.47 -10.42
C ASN A 138 -3.74 3.17 -9.50
N LEU A 139 -4.83 2.70 -10.10
CA LEU A 139 -6.07 2.41 -9.41
C LEU A 139 -5.93 1.24 -8.42
N ALA A 140 -5.12 0.24 -8.76
CA ALA A 140 -4.89 -0.93 -7.93
C ALA A 140 -4.27 -0.55 -6.57
N LEU A 141 -3.39 0.45 -6.54
CA LEU A 141 -2.82 0.97 -5.30
C LEU A 141 -3.80 1.90 -4.56
N ILE A 142 -4.41 2.86 -5.26
CA ILE A 142 -5.28 3.88 -4.64
C ILE A 142 -6.49 3.22 -3.96
N LYS A 143 -7.11 2.22 -4.60
CA LYS A 143 -8.27 1.50 -4.04
C LYS A 143 -7.99 0.91 -2.65
N GLN A 144 -6.75 0.54 -2.34
CA GLN A 144 -6.37 -0.01 -1.03
C GLN A 144 -6.42 1.00 0.12
N PHE A 145 -6.43 2.31 -0.20
CA PHE A 145 -6.52 3.39 0.77
C PHE A 145 -7.93 3.97 0.90
N LEU A 146 -8.91 3.39 0.19
CA LEU A 146 -10.31 3.71 0.31
C LEU A 146 -11.02 2.67 1.17
N HIS A 147 -12.04 3.11 1.88
CA HIS A 147 -12.95 2.20 2.56
C HIS A 147 -13.78 1.42 1.51
N PRO A 148 -13.91 0.08 1.63
CA PRO A 148 -14.53 -0.73 0.58
C PRO A 148 -16.01 -0.41 0.33
N LEU A 149 -16.75 0.00 1.36
CA LEU A 149 -18.17 0.35 1.25
C LEU A 149 -18.41 1.84 0.99
N SER A 150 -17.97 2.70 1.91
CA SER A 150 -18.20 4.15 1.80
C SER A 150 -17.41 4.86 0.70
N ALA A 151 -16.33 4.24 0.18
CA ALA A 151 -15.36 4.91 -0.71
C ALA A 151 -14.69 6.15 -0.09
N ASP A 152 -14.72 6.25 1.24
CA ASP A 152 -14.07 7.31 2.01
C ASP A 152 -12.56 7.06 2.13
N ILE A 153 -11.79 8.14 2.24
CA ILE A 153 -10.33 8.07 2.32
C ILE A 153 -9.92 7.71 3.74
N LEU A 154 -9.10 6.67 3.89
CA LEU A 154 -8.65 6.22 5.21
C LEU A 154 -7.68 7.21 5.85
N GLU A 155 -7.90 7.51 7.15
CA GLU A 155 -7.04 8.40 7.90
C GLU A 155 -5.60 7.87 8.07
N PRO A 156 -4.58 8.74 8.18
CA PRO A 156 -3.20 8.36 8.47
C PRO A 156 -2.99 7.58 9.76
N LYS A 157 -3.94 7.64 10.71
CA LYS A 157 -3.90 6.85 11.95
C LYS A 157 -4.06 5.35 11.66
N VAL A 158 -4.87 5.01 10.67
CA VAL A 158 -5.12 3.64 10.22
C VAL A 158 -4.01 3.21 9.25
N THR A 159 -3.74 4.03 8.23
CA THR A 159 -2.81 3.67 7.15
C THR A 159 -1.33 3.82 7.52
N GLY A 160 -1.00 4.61 8.54
CA GLY A 160 0.38 4.83 8.98
C GLY A 160 1.24 5.69 8.03
N LEU A 161 0.61 6.40 7.10
CA LEU A 161 1.28 7.29 6.15
C LEU A 161 1.92 8.51 6.84
N CYS A 162 2.95 9.09 6.21
CA CYS A 162 3.42 10.42 6.59
C CYS A 162 2.53 11.50 5.96
N ALA A 163 2.56 12.72 6.51
CA ALA A 163 1.72 13.80 6.06
C ALA A 163 1.94 14.14 4.57
N VAL A 164 3.20 14.11 4.10
CA VAL A 164 3.52 14.35 2.68
C VAL A 164 2.86 13.32 1.76
N GLN A 165 3.01 12.02 2.05
CA GLN A 165 2.43 10.97 1.21
C GLN A 165 0.91 10.94 1.30
N HIS A 166 0.34 11.23 2.47
CA HIS A 166 -1.11 11.35 2.59
C HIS A 166 -1.66 12.52 1.77
N LYS A 167 -0.95 13.66 1.73
CA LYS A 167 -1.34 14.79 0.87
C LYS A 167 -1.26 14.44 -0.63
N ALA A 168 -0.23 13.69 -1.03
CA ALA A 168 -0.10 13.19 -2.40
C ALA A 168 -1.23 12.21 -2.75
N LEU A 169 -1.62 11.35 -1.81
CA LEU A 169 -2.77 10.44 -1.95
C LEU A 169 -4.08 11.21 -2.14
N LEU A 170 -4.35 12.23 -1.31
CA LEU A 170 -5.54 13.07 -1.45
C LEU A 170 -5.61 13.69 -2.84
N LEU A 171 -4.53 14.30 -3.30
CA LEU A 171 -4.45 14.89 -4.64
C LEU A 171 -4.68 13.86 -5.75
N ALA A 172 -4.08 12.68 -5.64
CA ALA A 172 -4.23 11.62 -6.63
C ALA A 172 -5.67 11.07 -6.68
N ILE A 173 -6.33 10.95 -5.53
CA ILE A 173 -7.73 10.52 -5.42
C ILE A 173 -8.67 11.58 -5.99
N GLU A 174 -8.48 12.85 -5.63
CA GLU A 174 -9.29 13.95 -6.17
C GLU A 174 -9.18 14.01 -7.69
N LYS A 175 -7.95 13.97 -8.22
CA LYS A 175 -7.72 13.89 -9.67
C LYS A 175 -8.36 12.65 -10.31
N ALA A 176 -8.32 11.49 -9.65
CA ALA A 176 -8.95 10.28 -10.14
C ALA A 176 -10.48 10.35 -10.13
N ARG A 177 -11.07 11.05 -9.15
CA ARG A 177 -12.50 11.35 -9.08
C ARG A 177 -12.93 12.30 -10.20
N ASP A 178 -12.16 13.36 -10.44
CA ASP A 178 -12.41 14.32 -11.52
C ASP A 178 -12.38 13.65 -12.91
N LEU A 179 -11.49 12.67 -13.09
CA LEU A 179 -11.40 11.87 -14.32
C LEU A 179 -12.43 10.73 -14.39
N GLY A 180 -13.20 10.50 -13.32
CA GLY A 180 -14.16 9.39 -13.23
C GLY A 180 -13.52 8.00 -13.17
N THR A 181 -12.24 7.87 -12.87
CA THR A 181 -11.55 6.56 -12.82
C THR A 181 -11.74 5.83 -11.49
N VAL A 182 -12.08 6.56 -10.42
CA VAL A 182 -12.37 6.02 -9.09
C VAL A 182 -13.84 6.24 -8.77
N GLN A 183 -14.50 5.19 -8.28
CA GLN A 183 -15.88 5.26 -7.82
C GLN A 183 -16.00 6.18 -6.59
N MET A 184 -17.01 7.05 -6.61
CA MET A 184 -17.34 7.92 -5.48
C MET A 184 -18.85 8.05 -5.35
N ARG A 185 -19.31 8.31 -4.12
CA ARG A 185 -20.72 8.61 -3.87
C ARG A 185 -21.01 10.04 -4.33
N LEU A 186 -21.87 10.18 -5.33
CA LEU A 186 -22.35 11.49 -5.78
C LEU A 186 -23.71 11.77 -5.14
N PRO A 187 -23.88 12.87 -4.38
CA PRO A 187 -25.19 13.25 -3.88
C PRO A 187 -26.01 13.83 -5.04
N PHE A 188 -27.20 13.29 -5.23
CA PHE A 188 -28.19 13.91 -6.12
C PHE A 188 -28.83 15.08 -5.38
N ARG A 189 -28.86 16.25 -6.02
CA ARG A 189 -29.65 17.38 -5.55
C ARG A 189 -30.95 17.38 -6.33
N LEU A 190 -32.04 17.49 -5.59
CA LEU A 190 -33.36 17.66 -6.15
C LEU A 190 -33.73 19.13 -6.01
N PHE A 191 -34.26 19.70 -7.09
CA PHE A 191 -34.60 21.11 -7.19
C PHE A 191 -36.09 21.25 -7.41
N ASP A 192 -36.68 22.30 -6.84
CA ASP A 192 -38.03 22.71 -7.21
C ASP A 192 -37.96 23.48 -8.53
N TYR A 193 -38.41 22.87 -9.62
CA TYR A 193 -38.34 23.45 -10.96
C TYR A 193 -39.23 24.68 -11.12
N SER A 194 -40.26 24.84 -10.28
CA SER A 194 -41.16 26.01 -10.33
C SER A 194 -40.42 27.31 -9.98
N GLU A 195 -39.46 27.25 -9.04
CA GLU A 195 -38.65 28.40 -8.62
C GLU A 195 -37.75 28.93 -9.75
N TYR A 196 -37.28 28.05 -10.63
CA TYR A 196 -36.33 28.41 -11.70
C TYR A 196 -36.99 28.70 -13.04
N TYR A 197 -38.11 28.03 -13.34
CA TYR A 197 -38.73 28.05 -14.66
C TYR A 197 -40.17 28.57 -14.68
N GLY A 198 -40.69 29.11 -13.58
CA GLY A 198 -42.05 29.63 -13.50
C GLY A 198 -42.41 30.68 -14.55
N ASP A 199 -41.42 31.47 -15.00
CA ASP A 199 -41.63 32.50 -16.02
C ASP A 199 -41.56 31.98 -17.47
N ILE A 200 -41.02 30.77 -17.67
CA ILE A 200 -40.62 30.23 -18.98
C ILE A 200 -41.49 29.05 -19.39
N LEU A 201 -41.85 28.18 -18.44
CA LEU A 201 -42.57 26.94 -18.68
C LEU A 201 -44.03 27.06 -18.27
N SER A 202 -44.90 26.38 -19.03
CA SER A 202 -46.30 26.25 -18.66
C SER A 202 -46.47 25.36 -17.42
N GLU A 203 -47.56 25.56 -16.66
CA GLU A 203 -47.87 24.76 -15.47
C GLU A 203 -47.91 23.25 -15.75
N GLU A 204 -48.36 22.84 -16.95
CA GLU A 204 -48.41 21.44 -17.37
C GLU A 204 -47.00 20.84 -17.58
N GLU A 205 -46.06 21.62 -18.12
CA GLU A 205 -44.66 21.21 -18.31
C GLU A 205 -43.92 21.13 -16.98
N LEU A 206 -44.18 22.07 -16.07
CA LEU A 206 -43.67 22.03 -14.70
C LEU A 206 -44.21 20.83 -13.93
N ALA A 207 -45.50 20.49 -14.07
CA ALA A 207 -46.10 19.31 -13.47
C ALA A 207 -45.49 18.00 -14.01
N LYS A 208 -45.14 17.95 -15.30
CA LYS A 208 -44.42 16.81 -15.91
C LYS A 208 -42.99 16.66 -15.37
N LEU A 209 -42.33 17.76 -15.02
CA LEU A 209 -41.01 17.71 -14.38
C LEU A 209 -41.12 17.29 -12.91
N ALA A 210 -42.09 17.85 -12.19
CA ALA A 210 -42.36 17.56 -10.78
C ALA A 210 -42.84 16.12 -10.55
N SER A 211 -43.48 15.47 -11.52
CA SER A 211 -43.96 14.08 -11.39
C SER A 211 -42.86 13.05 -11.14
N HIS A 212 -41.59 13.42 -11.32
CA HIS A 212 -40.43 12.55 -11.06
C HIS A 212 -39.88 12.71 -9.63
N VAL A 213 -40.43 13.62 -8.82
CA VAL A 213 -39.92 14.02 -7.50
C VAL A 213 -41.04 14.11 -6.45
N VAL A 214 -40.88 13.50 -5.29
CA VAL A 214 -41.78 13.60 -4.12
C VAL A 214 -41.18 14.54 -3.08
N ALA A 215 -42.01 15.35 -2.44
CA ALA A 215 -41.62 16.04 -1.22
C ALA A 215 -41.39 15.01 -0.09
N GLY A 216 -40.15 14.88 0.38
CA GLY A 216 -39.83 13.98 1.49
C GLY A 216 -40.61 14.32 2.75
N THR A 217 -41.03 13.30 3.51
CA THR A 217 -41.83 13.44 4.74
C THR A 217 -41.05 13.98 5.94
N GLY A 218 -39.77 14.32 5.77
CA GLY A 218 -38.91 14.89 6.82
C GLY A 218 -39.09 16.40 6.98
N SER A 219 -38.82 16.91 8.18
CA SER A 219 -38.96 18.31 8.61
C SER A 219 -37.95 19.28 7.99
N GLY A 220 -37.53 19.05 6.74
CA GLY A 220 -36.57 19.85 6.00
C GLY A 220 -36.91 20.09 4.52
N GLY A 221 -38.08 19.65 4.04
CA GLY A 221 -38.50 19.88 2.65
C GLY A 221 -37.58 19.23 1.60
N GLN A 222 -36.78 18.26 2.00
CA GLN A 222 -35.85 17.60 1.09
C GLN A 222 -36.67 16.75 0.12
N LEU A 223 -36.65 17.17 -1.14
CA LEU A 223 -37.20 16.43 -2.26
C LEU A 223 -36.47 15.06 -2.33
N GLU A 224 -37.21 13.99 -2.54
CA GLU A 224 -36.71 12.61 -2.74
C GLU A 224 -37.38 12.05 -4.02
N PRO A 225 -36.75 11.15 -4.79
CA PRO A 225 -37.39 10.58 -5.98
C PRO A 225 -38.66 9.80 -5.62
N VAL A 226 -39.73 9.93 -6.42
CA VAL A 226 -41.08 9.36 -6.14
C VAL A 226 -41.04 7.84 -5.96
N ASP A 227 -40.21 7.19 -6.78
CA ASP A 227 -40.01 5.75 -6.78
C ASP A 227 -38.53 5.43 -6.70
N ASN A 228 -38.18 4.15 -6.48
CA ASN A 228 -36.80 3.71 -6.66
C ASN A 228 -36.44 3.78 -8.15
N ILE A 229 -36.24 4.99 -8.70
CA ILE A 229 -35.80 5.24 -10.07
C ILE A 229 -34.56 4.40 -10.35
N TYR A 230 -33.70 4.21 -9.34
CA TYR A 230 -32.56 3.33 -9.39
C TYR A 230 -32.90 1.83 -9.50
N ARG A 231 -33.94 1.31 -8.82
CA ARG A 231 -34.39 -0.09 -9.00
C ARG A 231 -35.09 -0.27 -10.34
N GLU A 232 -35.88 0.69 -10.78
CA GLU A 232 -36.63 0.57 -12.03
C GLU A 232 -35.71 0.74 -13.24
N ALA A 233 -34.76 1.68 -13.18
CA ALA A 233 -33.66 1.78 -14.16
C ALA A 233 -32.79 0.51 -14.15
N ALA A 234 -32.46 -0.04 -12.98
CA ALA A 234 -31.73 -1.30 -12.91
C ALA A 234 -32.53 -2.49 -13.49
N ARG A 235 -33.85 -2.55 -13.26
CA ARG A 235 -34.73 -3.57 -13.86
C ARG A 235 -34.89 -3.38 -15.37
N SER A 236 -35.00 -2.14 -15.85
CA SER A 236 -35.15 -1.86 -17.27
C SER A 236 -33.88 -2.17 -18.06
N LEU A 237 -32.70 -1.94 -17.47
CA LEU A 237 -31.41 -2.40 -17.99
C LEU A 237 -31.37 -3.94 -18.13
N ALA A 238 -31.94 -4.68 -17.19
CA ALA A 238 -32.01 -6.15 -17.25
C ALA A 238 -32.94 -6.69 -18.36
N THR A 239 -33.86 -5.87 -18.85
CA THR A 239 -34.81 -6.22 -19.93
C THR A 239 -34.41 -5.68 -21.30
N LEU A 240 -33.21 -5.12 -21.46
CA LEU A 240 -32.78 -4.56 -22.74
C LEU A 240 -32.58 -5.65 -23.81
N PRO A 241 -32.92 -5.37 -25.08
CA PRO A 241 -32.61 -6.25 -26.21
C PRO A 241 -31.10 -6.54 -26.25
N ALA A 242 -30.74 -7.79 -26.57
CA ALA A 242 -29.35 -8.25 -26.54
C ALA A 242 -28.39 -7.39 -27.40
N ALA A 243 -28.89 -6.81 -28.50
CA ALA A 243 -28.12 -5.91 -29.36
C ALA A 243 -27.78 -4.56 -28.71
N ILE A 244 -28.65 -4.05 -27.83
CA ILE A 244 -28.41 -2.78 -27.11
C ILE A 244 -27.55 -3.05 -25.87
N SER A 245 -27.78 -4.18 -25.19
CA SER A 245 -26.94 -4.64 -24.08
C SER A 245 -25.48 -4.85 -24.50
N SER A 246 -25.24 -5.48 -25.66
CA SER A 246 -23.89 -5.68 -26.19
C SER A 246 -23.20 -4.35 -26.57
N LEU A 247 -23.94 -3.39 -27.13
CA LEU A 247 -23.44 -2.05 -27.43
C LEU A 247 -23.09 -1.27 -26.16
N LEU A 248 -23.87 -1.39 -25.09
CA LEU A 248 -23.59 -0.77 -23.78
C LEU A 248 -22.38 -1.40 -23.07
N HIS A 249 -22.18 -2.71 -23.24
CA HIS A 249 -20.96 -3.39 -22.77
C HIS A 249 -19.71 -3.00 -23.56
N GLN A 250 -19.86 -2.62 -24.83
CA GLN A 250 -18.77 -2.19 -25.69
C GLN A 250 -18.47 -0.69 -25.59
N SER A 251 -19.44 0.14 -25.18
CA SER A 251 -19.25 1.59 -25.02
C SER A 251 -18.48 1.90 -23.73
N ALA A 252 -17.16 1.95 -23.87
CA ALA A 252 -16.18 2.23 -22.81
C ALA A 252 -16.18 3.68 -22.27
N LEU A 253 -17.32 4.38 -22.30
CA LEU A 253 -17.38 5.83 -22.00
C LEU A 253 -17.74 6.15 -20.55
N ILE A 254 -18.27 5.20 -19.79
CA ILE A 254 -18.47 5.34 -18.35
C ILE A 254 -18.07 4.02 -17.72
N PRO A 255 -17.12 3.97 -16.76
CA PRO A 255 -16.91 2.77 -15.98
C PRO A 255 -18.21 2.50 -15.23
N HIS A 256 -18.98 1.55 -15.75
CA HIS A 256 -20.30 1.20 -15.24
C HIS A 256 -20.23 0.99 -13.73
N ALA A 257 -21.21 1.55 -13.02
CA ALA A 257 -21.44 1.20 -11.63
C ALA A 257 -21.83 -0.28 -11.59
N GLU A 258 -20.84 -1.16 -11.39
CA GLU A 258 -21.14 -2.53 -10.99
C GLU A 258 -21.93 -2.44 -9.67
N ALA A 259 -23.10 -3.07 -9.64
CA ALA A 259 -23.73 -3.41 -8.39
C ALA A 259 -22.77 -4.39 -7.69
N VAL A 260 -21.86 -3.85 -6.87
CA VAL A 260 -21.00 -4.65 -6.02
C VAL A 260 -21.91 -5.32 -5.01
N THR A 261 -22.35 -6.54 -5.33
CA THR A 261 -22.87 -7.47 -4.34
C THR A 261 -21.68 -7.80 -3.46
N ALA A 262 -21.51 -7.04 -2.38
CA ALA A 262 -20.53 -7.34 -1.37
C ALA A 262 -20.90 -8.70 -0.80
N GLU A 263 -20.19 -9.75 -1.22
CA GLU A 263 -20.23 -11.01 -0.50
C GLU A 263 -19.85 -10.69 0.94
N PRO A 264 -20.72 -11.01 1.92
CA PRO A 264 -20.37 -10.77 3.32
C PRO A 264 -19.05 -11.49 3.59
N PRO A 265 -18.08 -10.84 4.28
CA PRO A 265 -16.79 -11.46 4.53
C PRO A 265 -17.04 -12.82 5.19
N SER A 266 -16.51 -13.90 4.59
CA SER A 266 -16.63 -15.23 5.17
C SER A 266 -16.09 -15.19 6.59
N ALA A 267 -16.94 -15.53 7.56
CA ALA A 267 -16.68 -15.34 8.98
C ALA A 267 -15.75 -16.40 9.57
N GLU A 268 -14.79 -16.91 8.80
CA GLU A 268 -13.73 -17.80 9.29
C GLU A 268 -12.51 -16.98 9.69
N ILE A 269 -12.71 -16.05 10.62
CA ILE A 269 -11.59 -15.41 11.31
C ILE A 269 -11.12 -16.40 12.37
N GLU A 270 -10.14 -17.23 12.04
CA GLU A 270 -9.39 -17.97 13.05
C GLU A 270 -8.70 -16.97 13.98
N ARG A 271 -9.25 -16.81 15.17
CA ARG A 271 -8.66 -15.94 16.20
C ARG A 271 -7.26 -16.48 16.50
N PRO A 272 -6.19 -15.66 16.41
CA PRO A 272 -4.87 -16.11 16.79
C PRO A 272 -4.92 -16.61 18.24
N LYS A 273 -4.43 -17.83 18.48
CA LYS A 273 -4.33 -18.39 19.83
C LYS A 273 -3.42 -17.47 20.65
N LEU A 274 -4.03 -16.62 21.47
CA LEU A 274 -3.30 -15.77 22.40
C LEU A 274 -2.56 -16.69 23.38
N PRO A 275 -1.21 -16.64 23.45
CA PRO A 275 -0.48 -17.44 24.41
C PRO A 275 -0.98 -17.08 25.82
N ASN A 276 -1.19 -18.12 26.63
CA ASN A 276 -1.81 -17.97 27.95
C ASN A 276 -0.97 -17.00 28.79
N ARG A 277 -1.50 -15.80 29.03
CA ARG A 277 -0.77 -14.68 29.64
C ARG A 277 -0.12 -15.07 30.98
N TYR A 278 -0.78 -15.92 31.74
CA TYR A 278 -0.28 -16.44 33.01
C TYR A 278 0.97 -17.31 32.85
N GLN A 279 1.08 -18.10 31.78
CA GLN A 279 2.27 -18.92 31.51
C GLN A 279 3.51 -18.07 31.19
N MET A 280 3.33 -16.94 30.50
CA MET A 280 4.41 -15.98 30.23
C MET A 280 4.91 -15.31 31.52
N GLU A 281 3.99 -14.92 32.41
CA GLU A 281 4.34 -14.30 33.70
C GLU A 281 5.04 -15.28 34.63
N GLU A 282 4.61 -16.55 34.65
CA GLU A 282 5.27 -17.62 35.41
C GLU A 282 6.67 -17.96 34.88
N ALA A 283 6.82 -18.06 33.55
CA ALA A 283 8.12 -18.30 32.92
C ALA A 283 9.10 -17.16 33.22
N TYR A 284 8.62 -15.91 33.19
CA TYR A 284 9.41 -14.74 33.54
C TYR A 284 9.82 -14.74 35.02
N ARG A 285 8.91 -15.09 35.94
CA ARG A 285 9.22 -15.26 37.38
C ARG A 285 10.28 -16.35 37.61
N LYS A 286 10.14 -17.51 36.96
CA LYS A 286 11.15 -18.60 37.03
C LYS A 286 12.52 -18.17 36.52
N LEU A 287 12.56 -17.40 35.42
CA LEU A 287 13.80 -16.88 34.84
C LEU A 287 14.51 -15.89 35.78
N LEU A 288 13.76 -14.98 36.42
CA LEU A 288 14.30 -14.07 37.43
C LEU A 288 14.86 -14.80 38.65
N LEU A 289 14.16 -15.83 39.14
CA LEU A 289 14.65 -16.67 40.24
C LEU A 289 15.93 -17.41 39.87
N LYS A 290 16.03 -17.96 38.65
CA LYS A 290 17.24 -18.63 38.14
C LYS A 290 18.42 -17.66 38.06
N ARG A 291 18.20 -16.43 37.58
CA ARG A 291 19.23 -15.38 37.54
C ARG A 291 19.66 -14.93 38.94
N ARG A 292 18.74 -14.85 39.90
CA ARG A 292 19.06 -14.49 41.29
C ARG A 292 19.89 -15.57 41.97
N ARG A 293 19.55 -16.86 41.76
CA ARG A 293 20.34 -18.01 42.22
C ARG A 293 21.72 -18.08 41.56
N ALA A 294 21.82 -17.78 40.27
CA ALA A 294 23.12 -17.69 39.59
C ALA A 294 23.97 -16.55 40.12
N LYS A 295 23.38 -15.39 40.45
CA LYS A 295 24.10 -14.28 41.09
C LYS A 295 24.57 -14.60 42.50
N SER A 296 23.79 -15.33 43.30
CA SER A 296 24.23 -15.76 44.64
C SER A 296 25.35 -16.81 44.58
N LEU A 297 25.41 -17.63 43.53
CA LEU A 297 26.51 -18.59 43.31
C LEU A 297 27.82 -17.93 42.85
N ILE A 298 27.77 -16.70 42.33
CA ILE A 298 28.95 -15.94 41.88
C ILE A 298 29.54 -15.08 43.03
N LEU A 299 28.78 -14.89 44.11
CA LEU A 299 29.14 -14.03 45.25
C LEU A 299 29.55 -14.81 46.52
N ASN A 300 29.66 -16.14 46.43
CA ASN A 300 30.28 -17.02 47.42
C ASN A 300 31.57 -17.59 46.83
#